data_AF-A0A1F3LQL5-F1
#
_entry.id   AF-A0A1F3LQL5-F1
#
_cell.length_a   1.000
_cell.length_b   1.000
_cell.length_c   1.000
_cell.angle_alpha   90.00
_cell.angle_beta   90.00
_cell.angle_gamma   90.00
#
_symmetry.space_group_name_H-M   'P 1'
#
loop_
_entity.id
_entity.type
_entity.pdbx_description
1 polymer ?
#
loop_
_entity_poly.entity_id
_entity_poly.type
_entity_poly.pdbx_seq_one_letter_code
_entity_poly.pdbx_strand_id
1 'polypeptide(L)'
;MENSRRSFIRKASLLGTVIAGNSLFFNESKANNASGGLKKVPMCFLLDDSCPLIHVYWFHKEQAEEKGPFTKDGRELVKSVPNSFLDRFCDVVTKRNIAGKISIVPAPGGAGDIVNGIPGFDHSLISEWLNTAKKRLADRFDFSPEMLTHNRALDLKTGAWSEENEAIWSQKQDRTVLTPYITHCLNLLKTVGINASGITSPWNFGVHVEKEYNEAMITAQKEVYNHKLSWYFLHTLDTQPEKKPWIALKKENCTLISIPSNMKDYFWDTIDSPRTDREYILSIADQYITADGKEGSIINVIKAGGWPVFVTHWQSLYSNGLETGLKSLDEVGRRVNTHLKDKVEWKTCMELAELTVKQS
;
A
#
# COMPACT_ATOMS: atom_id res chain seq x y z
N MET A 1 38.67 5.32 28.37
CA MET A 1 37.71 4.27 28.79
C MET A 1 36.38 4.68 28.21
N GLU A 2 36.19 4.22 26.98
CA GLU A 2 35.24 4.66 25.97
C GLU A 2 34.75 3.36 25.33
N ASN A 3 33.43 3.15 25.33
CA ASN A 3 32.62 2.05 24.78
C ASN A 3 31.37 2.01 25.69
N SER A 4 30.13 2.08 25.25
CA SER A 4 29.50 1.55 24.03
C SER A 4 28.10 2.17 23.98
N ARG A 5 27.71 2.77 22.84
CA ARG A 5 26.32 2.99 22.40
C ARG A 5 26.32 3.56 20.99
N ARG A 6 26.67 2.71 20.02
CA ARG A 6 26.43 2.94 18.59
C ARG A 6 26.24 1.60 17.89
N SER A 7 25.00 1.18 17.68
CA SER A 7 24.62 0.33 16.55
C SER A 7 23.10 0.22 16.41
N PHE A 8 22.47 1.17 15.73
CA PHE A 8 21.24 0.91 14.98
C PHE A 8 21.41 1.61 13.63
N ILE A 9 20.88 0.98 12.57
CA ILE A 9 21.05 1.32 11.14
C ILE A 9 22.35 0.76 10.51
N ARG A 10 22.35 -0.55 10.26
CA ARG A 10 22.83 -1.19 9.01
C ARG A 10 22.70 -2.71 9.13
N LYS A 11 21.74 -3.31 8.43
CA LYS A 11 21.80 -4.67 7.87
C LYS A 11 20.52 -4.99 7.10
N ALA A 12 20.56 -4.73 5.80
CA ALA A 12 19.75 -5.43 4.81
C ALA A 12 20.47 -5.34 3.45
N SER A 13 21.56 -6.09 3.30
CA SER A 13 22.11 -6.52 2.01
C SER A 13 23.29 -7.47 2.23
N LEU A 14 23.38 -8.49 1.38
CA LEU A 14 24.38 -9.56 1.25
C LEU A 14 24.15 -10.83 2.09
N LEU A 15 23.57 -11.83 1.41
CA LEU A 15 24.18 -13.16 1.29
C LEU A 15 23.78 -13.74 -0.06
N GLY A 16 24.70 -13.66 -1.03
CA GLY A 16 24.74 -14.56 -2.17
C GLY A 16 25.93 -15.49 -1.98
N THR A 17 25.70 -16.79 -2.07
CA THR A 17 26.74 -17.73 -2.51
C THR A 17 26.12 -18.81 -3.38
N VAL A 18 26.79 -18.99 -4.50
CA VAL A 18 26.61 -19.94 -5.60
C VAL A 18 26.72 -21.39 -5.12
N ILE A 19 25.84 -22.26 -5.64
CA ILE A 19 26.18 -23.67 -5.90
C ILE A 19 25.80 -23.96 -7.35
N ALA A 20 26.81 -24.40 -8.10
CA ALA A 20 26.73 -24.77 -9.51
C ALA A 20 26.23 -26.21 -9.68
N GLY A 21 25.60 -26.45 -10.84
CA GLY A 21 25.61 -27.75 -11.52
C GLY A 21 24.36 -28.60 -11.35
N ASN A 22 23.42 -28.54 -12.30
CA ASN A 22 23.38 -29.57 -13.34
C ASN A 22 22.39 -29.21 -14.45
N SER A 23 22.90 -29.36 -15.67
CA SER A 23 22.22 -29.29 -16.96
C SER A 23 21.11 -30.33 -17.09
N LEU A 24 19.89 -29.89 -17.37
CA LEU A 24 18.87 -30.72 -17.99
C LEU A 24 18.12 -29.94 -19.06
N PHE A 25 18.07 -30.58 -20.23
CA PHE A 25 17.47 -30.19 -21.49
C PHE A 25 16.02 -29.69 -21.34
N PHE A 26 15.72 -28.51 -21.89
CA PHE A 26 14.33 -28.11 -22.15
C PHE A 26 13.99 -28.38 -23.61
N ASN A 27 13.14 -29.39 -23.79
CA ASN A 27 12.41 -29.65 -25.02
C ASN A 27 11.34 -28.57 -25.19
N GLU A 28 11.33 -27.91 -26.34
CA GLU A 28 10.20 -27.07 -26.78
C GLU A 28 8.94 -27.93 -26.90
N SER A 29 8.03 -27.80 -25.94
CA SER A 29 6.66 -28.27 -26.11
C SER A 29 5.76 -27.08 -26.42
N LYS A 30 5.24 -27.07 -27.64
CA LYS A 30 4.16 -26.20 -28.10
C LYS A 30 2.96 -26.39 -27.17
N ALA A 31 2.71 -25.42 -26.30
CA ALA A 31 1.47 -25.36 -25.54
C ALA A 31 0.36 -24.79 -26.43
N ASN A 32 -0.67 -25.60 -26.63
CA ASN A 32 -1.89 -25.29 -27.36
C ASN A 32 -2.59 -24.05 -26.76
N ASN A 33 -2.84 -23.05 -27.62
CA ASN A 33 -3.69 -21.91 -27.31
C ASN A 33 -5.15 -22.36 -27.22
N ALA A 34 -5.61 -22.61 -25.99
CA ALA A 34 -7.03 -22.69 -25.67
C ALA A 34 -7.26 -22.20 -24.23
N SER A 35 -7.22 -20.89 -24.02
CA SER A 35 -7.89 -20.24 -22.89
C SER A 35 -8.27 -18.82 -23.30
N GLY A 36 -9.47 -18.38 -22.91
CA GLY A 36 -9.97 -17.03 -23.15
C GLY A 36 -9.13 -16.01 -22.36
N GLY A 37 -7.94 -15.69 -22.88
CA GLY A 37 -7.01 -14.75 -22.27
C GLY A 37 -7.66 -13.37 -22.09
N LEU A 38 -7.30 -12.69 -21.00
CA LEU A 38 -7.71 -11.31 -20.79
C LEU A 38 -7.28 -10.45 -21.99
N LYS A 39 -8.21 -9.67 -22.53
CA LYS A 39 -7.95 -8.79 -23.68
C LYS A 39 -6.90 -7.71 -23.34
N LYS A 40 -6.75 -7.36 -22.06
CA LYS A 40 -5.76 -6.44 -21.50
C LYS A 40 -5.21 -6.98 -20.18
N VAL A 41 -3.94 -6.72 -19.88
CA VAL A 41 -3.32 -7.10 -18.61
C VAL A 41 -3.87 -6.20 -17.49
N PRO A 42 -4.42 -6.75 -16.39
CA PRO A 42 -4.84 -5.97 -15.25
C PRO A 42 -3.67 -5.27 -14.58
N MET A 43 -3.86 -4.01 -14.19
CA MET A 43 -2.91 -3.22 -13.43
C MET A 43 -3.61 -2.51 -12.27
N CYS A 44 -2.97 -2.42 -11.12
CA CYS A 44 -3.55 -1.83 -9.91
C CYS A 44 -2.54 -0.92 -9.21
N PHE A 45 -3.03 0.22 -8.70
CA PHE A 45 -2.27 1.17 -7.91
C PHE A 45 -2.62 1.07 -6.43
N LEU A 46 -1.63 0.82 -5.58
CA LEU A 46 -1.82 0.74 -4.13
C LEU A 46 -1.29 2.02 -3.48
N LEU A 47 -2.18 2.77 -2.80
CA LEU A 47 -1.77 3.91 -2.00
C LEU A 47 -1.90 3.58 -0.51
N ASP A 48 -0.76 3.64 0.17
CA ASP A 48 -0.59 3.33 1.59
C ASP A 48 -0.45 4.61 2.41
N ASP A 49 -0.60 4.49 3.73
CA ASP A 49 -0.37 5.50 4.78
C ASP A 49 -1.36 6.69 4.78
N SER A 50 -2.40 6.66 3.95
CA SER A 50 -3.27 7.82 3.81
C SER A 50 -4.18 8.02 5.04
N CYS A 51 -4.31 9.26 5.47
CA CYS A 51 -5.20 9.65 6.56
C CYS A 51 -5.46 11.17 6.53
N PRO A 52 -6.54 11.63 7.17
CA PRO A 52 -6.82 13.05 7.29
C PRO A 52 -5.81 13.73 8.21
N LEU A 53 -5.27 14.86 7.74
CA LEU A 53 -4.57 15.89 8.53
C LEU A 53 -3.25 15.48 9.18
N ILE A 54 -2.93 14.20 9.27
CA ILE A 54 -1.73 13.69 9.92
C ILE A 54 -0.71 13.22 8.88
N HIS A 55 0.55 13.60 9.07
CA HIS A 55 1.67 13.04 8.35
C HIS A 55 2.24 11.85 9.15
N VAL A 56 1.74 10.64 8.95
CA VAL A 56 2.13 9.46 9.75
C VAL A 56 3.65 9.19 9.76
N TYR A 57 4.34 9.42 8.65
CA TYR A 57 5.81 9.31 8.60
C TYR A 57 6.56 10.24 9.56
N TRP A 58 5.95 11.35 9.98
CA TRP A 58 6.52 12.22 11.01
C TRP A 58 6.75 11.47 12.33
N PHE A 59 5.78 10.64 12.75
CA PHE A 59 5.90 9.83 13.97
C PHE A 59 6.97 8.73 13.84
N HIS A 60 7.09 8.13 12.66
CA HIS A 60 8.14 7.14 12.38
C HIS A 60 9.53 7.74 12.56
N LYS A 61 9.72 8.95 12.03
CA LYS A 61 10.99 9.67 12.11
C LYS A 61 11.29 10.20 13.51
N GLU A 62 10.28 10.71 14.22
CA GLU A 62 10.40 11.14 15.61
C GLU A 62 10.90 10.01 16.51
N GLN A 63 10.37 8.80 16.34
CA GLN A 63 10.76 7.64 17.15
C GLN A 63 12.11 7.04 16.77
N ALA A 64 12.48 7.11 15.49
CA ALA A 64 13.65 6.44 14.95
C ALA A 64 14.95 7.28 15.02
N GLU A 65 14.86 8.61 15.05
CA GLU A 65 16.04 9.49 14.89
C GLU A 65 16.28 10.39 16.11
N GLU A 66 17.49 10.32 16.68
CA GLU A 66 17.93 11.18 17.79
C GLU A 66 17.88 12.68 17.44
N LYS A 67 17.97 13.00 16.15
CA LYS A 67 17.99 14.39 15.66
C LYS A 67 16.60 14.95 15.42
N GLY A 68 15.54 14.16 15.57
CA GLY A 68 14.16 14.57 15.31
C GLY A 68 13.69 14.32 13.87
N PRO A 69 12.45 14.72 13.56
CA PRO A 69 11.77 14.35 12.31
C PRO A 69 12.18 15.26 11.15
N PHE A 70 13.37 15.01 10.62
CA PHE A 70 13.92 15.74 9.48
C PHE A 70 13.98 14.86 8.22
N THR A 71 13.82 15.50 7.07
CA THR A 71 14.19 14.91 5.78
C THR A 71 15.70 14.68 5.72
N LYS A 72 16.17 13.80 4.84
CA LYS A 72 17.63 13.55 4.68
C LYS A 72 18.43 14.81 4.34
N ASP A 73 17.81 15.81 3.70
CA ASP A 73 18.44 17.10 3.39
C ASP A 73 18.32 18.14 4.53
N GLY A 74 17.74 17.77 5.68
CA GLY A 74 17.74 18.57 6.90
C GLY A 74 16.57 19.52 7.07
N ARG A 75 15.54 19.46 6.21
CA ARG A 75 14.29 20.22 6.42
C ARG A 75 13.42 19.52 7.44
N GLU A 76 12.66 20.29 8.21
CA GLU A 76 11.68 19.71 9.12
C GLU A 76 10.57 19.01 8.31
N LEU A 77 10.17 17.81 8.75
CA LEU A 77 8.98 17.16 8.22
C LEU A 77 7.75 17.88 8.77
N VAL A 78 6.83 18.27 7.89
CA VAL A 78 5.56 18.85 8.33
C VAL A 78 4.73 17.79 9.05
N LYS A 79 4.12 18.18 10.17
CA LYS A 79 3.29 17.27 10.98
C LYS A 79 1.95 16.91 10.34
N SER A 80 1.50 17.72 9.40
CA SER A 80 0.15 17.65 8.83
C SER A 80 0.12 17.69 7.32
N VAL A 81 -0.80 16.94 6.73
CA VAL A 81 -1.09 16.96 5.29
C VAL A 81 -2.45 17.62 5.07
N PRO A 82 -2.55 18.73 4.31
CA PRO A 82 -3.82 19.45 4.15
C PRO A 82 -4.80 18.71 3.24
N ASN A 83 -6.11 18.89 3.45
CA ASN A 83 -7.17 18.31 2.60
C ASN A 83 -7.00 18.65 1.12
N SER A 84 -6.49 19.84 0.80
CA SER A 84 -6.24 20.24 -0.59
C SER A 84 -5.27 19.30 -1.33
N PHE A 85 -4.42 18.55 -0.62
CA PHE A 85 -3.59 17.53 -1.24
C PHE A 85 -4.41 16.33 -1.73
N LEU A 86 -5.42 15.88 -0.96
CA LEU A 86 -6.35 14.85 -1.42
C LEU A 86 -7.09 15.30 -2.68
N ASP A 87 -7.49 16.58 -2.76
CA ASP A 87 -8.12 17.10 -3.98
C ASP A 87 -7.21 17.00 -5.21
N ARG A 88 -5.93 17.39 -5.07
CA ARG A 88 -4.95 17.30 -6.16
C ARG A 88 -4.64 15.85 -6.52
N PHE A 89 -4.58 14.95 -5.54
CA PHE A 89 -4.47 13.51 -5.80
C PHE A 89 -5.68 13.01 -6.62
N CYS A 90 -6.89 13.37 -6.22
CA CYS A 90 -8.11 13.01 -6.92
C CYS A 90 -8.14 13.55 -8.36
N ASP A 91 -7.65 14.77 -8.59
CA ASP A 91 -7.52 15.35 -9.93
C ASP A 91 -6.60 14.49 -10.82
N VAL A 92 -5.44 14.08 -10.30
CA VAL A 92 -4.48 13.24 -11.04
C VAL A 92 -5.08 11.88 -11.37
N VAL A 93 -5.62 11.15 -10.40
CA VAL A 93 -6.14 9.80 -10.65
C VAL A 93 -7.35 9.83 -11.57
N THR A 94 -8.21 10.86 -11.49
CA THR A 94 -9.33 11.06 -12.41
C THR A 94 -8.84 11.34 -13.82
N LYS A 95 -7.94 12.32 -13.98
CA LYS A 95 -7.35 12.73 -15.26
C LYS A 95 -6.64 11.56 -15.96
N ARG A 96 -6.04 10.65 -15.19
CA ARG A 96 -5.29 9.50 -15.72
C ARG A 96 -6.10 8.19 -15.75
N ASN A 97 -7.33 8.20 -15.25
CA ASN A 97 -8.18 7.02 -15.09
C ASN A 97 -7.50 5.88 -14.30
N ILE A 98 -6.69 6.24 -13.31
CA ILE A 98 -6.01 5.29 -12.42
C ILE A 98 -7.05 4.63 -11.52
N ALA A 99 -6.87 3.34 -11.24
CA ALA A 99 -7.68 2.58 -10.29
C ALA A 99 -6.79 1.72 -9.39
N GLY A 100 -7.32 1.37 -8.22
CA GLY A 100 -6.66 0.48 -7.29
C GLY A 100 -7.24 0.51 -5.89
N LYS A 101 -6.43 0.82 -4.88
CA LYS A 101 -6.89 1.02 -3.50
C LYS A 101 -6.24 2.21 -2.83
N ILE A 102 -6.92 2.78 -1.85
CA ILE A 102 -6.37 3.72 -0.89
C ILE A 102 -6.65 3.17 0.53
N SER A 103 -5.61 2.96 1.32
CA SER A 103 -5.80 2.62 2.73
C SER A 103 -6.04 3.86 3.57
N ILE A 104 -6.79 3.73 4.64
CA ILE A 104 -7.04 4.78 5.63
C ILE A 104 -6.48 4.30 6.96
N VAL A 105 -5.56 5.05 7.57
CA VAL A 105 -5.14 4.81 8.96
C VAL A 105 -6.24 5.36 9.90
N PRO A 106 -6.99 4.51 10.63
CA PRO A 106 -8.17 4.96 11.39
C PRO A 106 -7.86 5.84 12.60
N ALA A 107 -6.71 5.62 13.25
CA ALA A 107 -6.25 6.35 14.42
C ALA A 107 -4.79 6.82 14.24
N PRO A 108 -4.53 7.70 13.26
CA PRO A 108 -3.19 7.94 12.73
C PRO A 108 -2.20 8.38 13.81
N GLY A 109 -1.11 7.62 13.96
CA GLY A 109 -0.07 7.85 14.97
C GLY A 109 -0.50 7.60 16.42
N GLY A 110 -1.77 7.22 16.67
CA GLY A 110 -2.38 7.19 17.99
C GLY A 110 -2.79 8.58 18.51
N ALA A 111 -2.82 9.60 17.65
CA ALA A 111 -3.09 10.98 18.05
C ALA A 111 -4.56 11.26 18.37
N GLY A 112 -5.47 10.43 17.85
CA GLY A 112 -6.93 10.55 17.88
C GLY A 112 -7.48 9.59 16.82
N ASP A 113 -8.77 9.67 16.51
CA ASP A 113 -9.37 8.77 15.50
C ASP A 113 -10.34 9.50 14.55
N ILE A 114 -10.61 8.86 13.41
CA ILE A 114 -11.44 9.43 12.36
C ILE A 114 -12.94 9.57 12.71
N VAL A 115 -13.40 9.00 13.84
CA VAL A 115 -14.79 9.05 14.31
C VAL A 115 -14.98 10.16 15.35
N ASN A 116 -14.08 10.23 16.33
CA ASN A 116 -14.16 11.13 17.48
C ASN A 116 -13.33 12.40 17.30
N GLY A 117 -12.49 12.44 16.27
CA GLY A 117 -11.63 13.56 15.94
C GLY A 117 -10.18 13.38 16.37
N ILE A 118 -9.34 14.26 15.87
CA ILE A 118 -7.91 14.34 16.17
C ILE A 118 -7.68 15.66 16.92
N PRO A 119 -7.22 15.64 18.19
CA PRO A 119 -6.93 16.83 18.97
C PRO A 119 -6.06 17.83 18.20
N GLY A 120 -6.44 19.11 18.27
CA GLY A 120 -5.77 20.19 17.54
C GLY A 120 -6.31 20.46 16.14
N PHE A 121 -7.21 19.62 15.62
CA PHE A 121 -7.90 19.84 14.35
C PHE A 121 -9.41 19.99 14.53
N ASP A 122 -10.03 20.78 13.66
CA ASP A 122 -11.48 20.81 13.54
C ASP A 122 -11.97 19.47 12.97
N HIS A 123 -12.94 18.86 13.64
CA HIS A 123 -13.57 17.62 13.20
C HIS A 123 -14.22 17.74 11.81
N SER A 124 -14.62 18.95 11.41
CA SER A 124 -15.16 19.24 10.08
C SER A 124 -14.14 18.96 8.97
N LEU A 125 -12.84 19.19 9.20
CA LEU A 125 -11.77 18.90 8.23
C LEU A 125 -11.56 17.39 8.05
N ILE A 126 -11.69 16.60 9.11
CA ILE A 126 -11.62 15.14 9.05
C ILE A 126 -12.80 14.60 8.23
N SER A 127 -14.00 15.11 8.53
CA SER A 127 -15.22 14.75 7.82
C SER A 127 -15.16 15.13 6.34
N GLU A 128 -14.62 16.30 6.01
CA GLU A 128 -14.41 16.76 4.63
C GLU A 128 -13.47 15.81 3.87
N TRP A 129 -12.32 15.46 4.45
CA TRP A 129 -11.38 14.54 3.83
C TRP A 129 -12.04 13.19 3.50
N LEU A 130 -12.76 12.61 4.47
CA LEU A 130 -13.46 11.33 4.30
C LEU A 130 -14.56 11.42 3.23
N ASN A 131 -15.30 12.51 3.20
CA ASN A 131 -16.35 12.73 2.20
C ASN A 131 -15.75 12.92 0.80
N THR A 132 -14.65 13.63 0.66
CA THR A 132 -13.90 13.77 -0.60
C THR A 132 -13.40 12.41 -1.08
N ALA A 133 -12.79 11.61 -0.21
CA ALA A 133 -12.32 10.27 -0.55
C ALA A 133 -13.48 9.39 -1.05
N LYS A 134 -14.58 9.29 -0.30
CA LYS A 134 -15.78 8.54 -0.72
C LYS A 134 -16.31 9.01 -2.06
N LYS A 135 -16.53 10.32 -2.21
CA LYS A 135 -17.19 10.90 -3.39
C LYS A 135 -16.34 10.80 -4.65
N ARG A 136 -15.02 10.96 -4.53
CA ARG A 136 -14.14 11.09 -5.70
C ARG A 136 -13.36 9.83 -6.05
N LEU A 137 -13.25 8.87 -5.11
CA LEU A 137 -12.43 7.68 -5.31
C LEU A 137 -13.22 6.37 -5.38
N ALA A 138 -14.41 6.26 -4.76
CA ALA A 138 -15.11 4.97 -4.60
C ALA A 138 -15.42 4.21 -5.91
N ASP A 139 -15.55 4.91 -7.05
CA ASP A 139 -15.79 4.27 -8.35
C ASP A 139 -14.56 3.57 -8.93
N ARG A 140 -13.36 3.98 -8.51
CA ARG A 140 -12.07 3.50 -9.07
C ARG A 140 -11.09 3.03 -8.01
N PHE A 141 -11.42 3.15 -6.73
CA PHE A 141 -10.57 2.76 -5.61
C PHE A 141 -11.37 2.02 -4.56
N ASP A 142 -10.84 0.87 -4.16
CA ASP A 142 -11.26 0.20 -2.95
C ASP A 142 -10.63 0.86 -1.72
N PHE A 143 -11.31 0.72 -0.57
CA PHE A 143 -10.82 1.19 0.72
C PHE A 143 -10.41 0.01 1.60
N SER A 144 -9.43 0.25 2.46
CA SER A 144 -9.00 -0.67 3.51
C SER A 144 -8.55 0.11 4.74
N PRO A 145 -8.65 -0.45 5.96
CA PRO A 145 -7.82 0.04 7.05
C PRO A 145 -6.36 -0.32 6.78
N GLU A 146 -5.44 0.56 7.16
CA GLU A 146 -4.04 0.18 7.35
C GLU A 146 -3.75 -0.03 8.83
N MET A 147 -4.31 -1.14 9.30
CA MET A 147 -4.51 -1.44 10.73
C MET A 147 -5.06 -0.23 11.48
N LEU A 148 -4.59 0.05 12.69
CA LEU A 148 -5.20 1.05 13.57
C LEU A 148 -4.43 2.35 13.58
N THR A 149 -3.14 2.31 13.89
CA THR A 149 -2.37 3.52 14.17
C THR A 149 -1.24 3.78 13.20
N HIS A 150 -0.78 2.74 12.50
CA HIS A 150 0.51 2.74 11.82
C HIS A 150 1.65 3.15 12.76
N ASN A 151 1.51 2.85 14.05
CA ASN A 151 2.42 3.24 15.11
C ASN A 151 2.32 2.24 16.27
N ARG A 152 1.91 2.65 17.48
CA ARG A 152 1.84 1.77 18.66
C ARG A 152 0.58 0.93 18.66
N ALA A 153 0.69 -0.34 19.06
CA ALA A 153 -0.51 -1.17 19.25
C ALA A 153 -1.42 -0.61 20.35
N LEU A 154 -2.73 -0.80 20.22
CA LEU A 154 -3.72 -0.48 21.23
C LEU A 154 -4.15 -1.76 21.95
N ASP A 155 -4.09 -1.79 23.27
CA ASP A 155 -4.78 -2.81 24.03
C ASP A 155 -6.27 -2.45 24.10
N LEU A 156 -7.09 -3.19 23.34
CA LEU A 156 -8.54 -2.96 23.27
C LEU A 156 -9.28 -3.20 24.60
N LYS A 157 -8.69 -3.92 25.56
CA LYS A 157 -9.32 -4.18 26.86
C LYS A 157 -9.14 -3.00 27.82
N THR A 158 -7.96 -2.39 27.79
CA THR A 158 -7.57 -1.35 28.74
C THR A 158 -7.63 0.05 28.15
N GLY A 159 -7.62 0.17 26.82
CA GLY A 159 -7.48 1.44 26.10
C GLY A 159 -6.06 2.01 26.14
N ALA A 160 -5.07 1.25 26.65
CA ALA A 160 -3.70 1.72 26.80
C ALA A 160 -2.87 1.45 25.54
N TRP A 161 -1.94 2.37 25.24
CA TRP A 161 -0.95 2.19 24.18
C TRP A 161 0.15 1.23 24.63
N SER A 162 0.47 0.27 23.77
CA SER A 162 1.65 -0.58 23.91
C SER A 162 2.93 0.26 23.73
N GLU A 163 4.02 -0.21 24.34
CA GLU A 163 5.36 0.30 24.02
C GLU A 163 5.81 -0.15 22.61
N GLU A 164 5.28 -1.28 22.13
CA GLU A 164 5.64 -1.84 20.84
C GLU A 164 4.83 -1.24 19.68
N ASN A 165 5.50 -1.06 18.54
CA ASN A 165 4.83 -0.77 17.28
C ASN A 165 3.87 -1.93 16.92
N GLU A 166 2.70 -1.63 16.35
CA GLU A 166 1.67 -2.60 16.00
C GLU A 166 2.15 -3.67 15.02
N ALA A 167 3.07 -3.31 14.10
CA ALA A 167 3.70 -4.26 13.20
C ALA A 167 4.56 -5.28 13.95
N ILE A 168 5.25 -4.88 15.03
CA ILE A 168 6.05 -5.80 15.87
C ILE A 168 5.16 -6.61 16.81
N TRP A 169 4.21 -5.94 17.47
CA TRP A 169 3.26 -6.55 18.39
C TRP A 169 2.47 -7.67 17.72
N SER A 170 2.01 -7.45 16.48
CA SER A 170 1.19 -8.40 15.71
C SER A 170 1.88 -9.75 15.48
N GLN A 171 3.22 -9.78 15.43
CA GLN A 171 3.99 -11.01 15.17
C GLN A 171 3.90 -12.04 16.30
N LYS A 172 3.40 -11.63 17.46
CA LYS A 172 3.30 -12.46 18.67
C LYS A 172 1.86 -12.83 19.01
N GLN A 173 0.91 -12.43 18.17
CA GLN A 173 -0.51 -12.63 18.40
C GLN A 173 -1.04 -13.80 17.57
N ASP A 174 -2.17 -14.35 18.00
CA ASP A 174 -2.96 -15.31 17.23
C ASP A 174 -4.28 -14.70 16.75
N ARG A 175 -5.09 -15.49 16.04
CA ARG A 175 -6.39 -15.02 15.53
C ARG A 175 -7.35 -14.54 16.62
N THR A 176 -7.23 -15.01 17.87
CA THR A 176 -8.13 -14.62 18.95
C THR A 176 -7.90 -13.18 19.40
N VAL A 177 -6.68 -12.67 19.22
CA VAL A 177 -6.31 -11.27 19.47
C VAL A 177 -6.40 -10.43 18.20
N LEU A 178 -5.95 -10.96 17.06
CA LEU A 178 -5.96 -10.21 15.80
C LEU A 178 -7.37 -9.96 15.25
N THR A 179 -8.31 -10.89 15.42
CA THR A 179 -9.70 -10.71 14.94
C THR A 179 -10.36 -9.48 15.57
N PRO A 180 -10.45 -9.34 16.91
CA PRO A 180 -11.05 -8.15 17.51
C PRO A 180 -10.29 -6.86 17.17
N TYR A 181 -8.96 -6.92 17.02
CA TYR A 181 -8.16 -5.77 16.61
C TYR A 181 -8.52 -5.28 15.19
N ILE A 182 -8.58 -6.19 14.23
CA ILE A 182 -8.97 -5.89 12.84
C ILE A 182 -10.44 -5.45 12.78
N THR A 183 -11.33 -6.13 13.52
CA THR A 183 -12.75 -5.77 13.63
C THR A 183 -12.91 -4.34 14.17
N HIS A 184 -12.10 -3.91 15.15
CA HIS A 184 -12.11 -2.54 15.63
C HIS A 184 -11.72 -1.54 14.52
N CYS A 185 -10.64 -1.79 13.78
CA CYS A 185 -10.22 -0.96 12.65
C CYS A 185 -11.32 -0.82 11.59
N LEU A 186 -11.93 -1.94 11.20
CA LEU A 186 -13.01 -1.99 10.21
C LEU A 186 -14.26 -1.25 10.69
N ASN A 187 -14.61 -1.34 11.98
CA ASN A 187 -15.75 -0.63 12.56
C ASN A 187 -15.56 0.88 12.59
N LEU A 188 -14.34 1.40 12.81
CA LEU A 188 -14.07 2.84 12.70
C LEU A 188 -14.36 3.34 11.28
N LEU A 189 -13.88 2.62 10.26
CA LEU A 189 -14.18 2.93 8.85
C LEU A 189 -15.69 2.83 8.56
N LYS A 190 -16.35 1.78 9.05
CA LYS A 190 -17.79 1.57 8.85
C LYS A 190 -18.60 2.72 9.44
N THR A 191 -18.22 3.19 10.62
CA THR A 191 -18.89 4.27 11.35
C THR A 191 -18.89 5.57 10.56
N VAL A 192 -17.80 5.88 9.84
CA VAL A 192 -17.71 7.05 8.96
C VAL A 192 -18.25 6.81 7.53
N GLY A 193 -18.88 5.66 7.30
CA GLY A 193 -19.52 5.30 6.05
C GLY A 193 -18.57 4.85 4.94
N ILE A 194 -17.38 4.36 5.28
CA ILE A 194 -16.45 3.73 4.32
C ILE A 194 -16.81 2.24 4.20
N ASN A 195 -16.93 1.73 2.98
CA ASN A 195 -17.04 0.29 2.73
C ASN A 195 -15.63 -0.28 2.50
N ALA A 196 -15.03 -0.88 3.52
CA ALA A 196 -13.68 -1.44 3.43
C ALA A 196 -13.70 -2.87 2.89
N SER A 197 -13.34 -3.06 1.62
CA SER A 197 -13.40 -4.36 0.93
C SER A 197 -12.16 -5.22 1.12
N GLY A 198 -11.08 -4.64 1.66
CA GLY A 198 -9.86 -5.35 2.01
C GLY A 198 -9.13 -4.77 3.20
N ILE A 199 -7.89 -5.21 3.38
CA ILE A 199 -7.04 -4.89 4.54
C ILE A 199 -5.63 -4.57 4.07
N THR A 200 -4.99 -3.56 4.65
CA THR A 200 -3.59 -3.20 4.39
C THR A 200 -2.77 -3.43 5.65
N SER A 201 -1.68 -4.19 5.51
CA SER A 201 -0.72 -4.40 6.59
C SER A 201 0.32 -3.27 6.60
N PRO A 202 0.40 -2.45 7.66
CA PRO A 202 1.49 -1.51 7.81
C PRO A 202 2.79 -2.28 7.97
N TRP A 203 3.79 -1.93 7.16
CA TRP A 203 5.08 -2.61 7.12
C TRP A 203 4.95 -4.12 6.90
N ASN A 204 5.17 -4.90 7.96
CA ASN A 204 5.15 -6.35 7.94
C ASN A 204 4.07 -6.92 8.88
N PHE A 205 3.05 -6.15 9.25
CA PHE A 205 2.01 -6.54 10.19
C PHE A 205 1.45 -7.95 9.88
N GLY A 206 1.59 -8.85 10.86
CA GLY A 206 1.10 -10.23 10.77
C GLY A 206 1.94 -11.18 9.92
N VAL A 207 3.08 -10.76 9.33
CA VAL A 207 3.86 -11.59 8.38
C VAL A 207 4.36 -12.91 8.98
N HIS A 208 4.77 -12.93 10.26
CA HIS A 208 5.30 -14.14 10.91
C HIS A 208 4.20 -15.05 11.45
N VAL A 209 2.95 -14.57 11.47
CA VAL A 209 1.76 -15.30 11.90
C VAL A 209 0.70 -15.30 10.81
N GLU A 210 1.10 -15.27 9.54
CA GLU A 210 0.20 -14.96 8.42
C GLU A 210 -1.01 -15.91 8.34
N LYS A 211 -0.86 -17.17 8.73
CA LYS A 211 -1.98 -18.12 8.81
C LYS A 211 -3.05 -17.65 9.82
N GLU A 212 -2.63 -17.22 11.00
CA GLU A 212 -3.53 -16.67 12.03
C GLU A 212 -4.12 -15.33 11.57
N TYR A 213 -3.31 -14.51 10.92
CA TYR A 213 -3.74 -13.23 10.37
C TYR A 213 -4.78 -13.38 9.26
N ASN A 214 -4.59 -14.29 8.30
CA ASN A 214 -5.56 -14.60 7.23
C ASN A 214 -6.92 -15.05 7.80
N GLU A 215 -6.88 -15.85 8.86
CA GLU A 215 -8.06 -16.33 9.58
C GLU A 215 -8.78 -15.20 10.31
N ALA A 216 -8.03 -14.28 10.91
CA ALA A 216 -8.57 -13.09 11.54
C ALA A 216 -9.20 -12.13 10.51
N MET A 217 -8.51 -11.86 9.41
CA MET A 217 -8.97 -10.97 8.33
C MET A 217 -10.29 -11.43 7.72
N ILE A 218 -10.37 -12.71 7.32
CA ILE A 218 -11.58 -13.24 6.67
C ILE A 218 -12.78 -13.26 7.62
N THR A 219 -12.52 -13.48 8.92
CA THR A 219 -13.55 -13.48 9.96
C THR A 219 -14.05 -12.06 10.22
N ALA A 220 -13.14 -11.11 10.46
CA ALA A 220 -13.47 -9.71 10.71
C ALA A 220 -14.22 -9.05 9.55
N GLN A 221 -13.80 -9.30 8.30
CA GLN A 221 -14.50 -8.83 7.09
C GLN A 221 -15.93 -9.36 7.01
N LYS A 222 -16.13 -10.64 7.35
CA LYS A 222 -17.45 -11.27 7.38
C LYS A 222 -18.32 -10.68 8.49
N GLU A 223 -17.77 -10.44 9.68
CA GLU A 223 -18.51 -9.89 10.82
C GLU A 223 -18.93 -8.43 10.60
N VAL A 224 -18.03 -7.59 10.08
CA VAL A 224 -18.28 -6.15 9.97
C VAL A 224 -19.07 -5.80 8.70
N TYR A 225 -18.70 -6.33 7.54
CA TYR A 225 -19.29 -5.96 6.25
C TYR A 225 -20.07 -7.09 5.57
N ASN A 226 -20.07 -8.31 6.13
CA ASN A 226 -20.69 -9.49 5.52
C ASN A 226 -20.07 -9.86 4.15
N HIS A 227 -18.85 -9.42 3.88
CA HIS A 227 -18.14 -9.73 2.63
C HIS A 227 -17.83 -11.23 2.53
N LYS A 228 -18.09 -11.80 1.33
CA LYS A 228 -17.75 -13.19 0.98
C LYS A 228 -16.47 -13.28 0.15
N LEU A 229 -16.05 -12.18 -0.45
CA LEU A 229 -14.77 -12.02 -1.12
C LEU A 229 -14.09 -10.81 -0.51
N SER A 230 -12.85 -10.97 -0.10
CA SER A 230 -12.02 -9.88 0.43
C SER A 230 -10.59 -10.04 -0.06
N TRP A 231 -9.80 -8.99 0.09
CA TRP A 231 -8.39 -8.99 -0.28
C TRP A 231 -7.54 -8.39 0.83
N TYR A 232 -6.24 -8.66 0.80
CA TYR A 232 -5.27 -7.97 1.63
C TYR A 232 -3.98 -7.66 0.88
N PHE A 233 -3.31 -6.60 1.31
CA PHE A 233 -1.96 -6.25 0.92
C PHE A 233 -1.02 -6.44 2.11
N LEU A 234 0.06 -7.20 1.89
CA LEU A 234 1.13 -7.49 2.86
C LEU A 234 2.48 -7.65 2.16
N HIS A 235 2.48 -8.22 0.96
CA HIS A 235 3.70 -8.66 0.30
C HIS A 235 4.21 -7.65 -0.72
N THR A 236 5.45 -7.18 -0.51
CA THR A 236 6.24 -6.48 -1.52
C THR A 236 7.23 -7.45 -2.17
N LEU A 237 6.96 -7.85 -3.42
CA LEU A 237 7.72 -8.86 -4.16
C LEU A 237 8.47 -8.23 -5.33
N ASP A 238 9.20 -7.14 -5.07
CA ASP A 238 9.82 -6.27 -6.08
C ASP A 238 10.76 -6.98 -7.08
N THR A 239 11.29 -8.15 -6.71
CA THR A 239 12.18 -8.96 -7.54
C THR A 239 11.49 -10.13 -8.24
N GLN A 240 10.15 -10.23 -8.14
CA GLN A 240 9.35 -11.32 -8.69
C GLN A 240 8.28 -10.75 -9.64
N PRO A 241 8.69 -10.20 -10.80
CA PRO A 241 7.79 -9.50 -11.73
C PRO A 241 6.73 -10.39 -12.35
N GLU A 242 6.88 -11.72 -12.32
CA GLU A 242 5.91 -12.69 -12.82
C GLU A 242 4.70 -12.90 -11.91
N LYS A 243 4.74 -12.37 -10.68
CA LYS A 243 3.70 -12.62 -9.67
C LYS A 243 2.36 -11.97 -10.02
N LYS A 244 1.31 -12.68 -9.63
CA LYS A 244 -0.10 -12.29 -9.70
C LYS A 244 -0.73 -12.48 -8.31
N PRO A 245 -1.88 -11.86 -8.04
CA PRO A 245 -2.63 -12.16 -6.82
C PRO A 245 -3.05 -13.64 -6.75
N TRP A 246 -3.16 -14.18 -5.54
CA TRP A 246 -3.49 -15.58 -5.30
C TRP A 246 -4.53 -15.77 -4.18
N ILE A 247 -5.23 -16.90 -4.19
CA ILE A 247 -6.12 -17.28 -3.08
C ILE A 247 -5.26 -17.64 -1.86
N ALA A 248 -5.29 -16.80 -0.83
CA ALA A 248 -4.56 -17.04 0.41
C ALA A 248 -5.33 -17.95 1.36
N LEU A 249 -6.66 -17.83 1.38
CA LEU A 249 -7.53 -18.67 2.21
C LEU A 249 -8.90 -18.81 1.54
N LYS A 250 -9.40 -20.04 1.47
CA LYS A 250 -10.76 -20.36 1.02
C LYS A 250 -11.49 -21.14 2.11
N LYS A 251 -12.61 -20.61 2.56
CA LYS A 251 -13.60 -21.26 3.42
C LYS A 251 -14.88 -21.50 2.62
N GLU A 252 -15.82 -22.29 3.15
CA GLU A 252 -17.05 -22.68 2.44
C GLU A 252 -17.78 -21.50 1.76
N ASN A 253 -17.86 -20.35 2.43
CA ASN A 253 -18.59 -19.17 1.94
C ASN A 253 -17.77 -17.88 1.87
N CYS A 254 -16.47 -17.94 2.17
CA CYS A 254 -15.60 -16.77 2.16
C CYS A 254 -14.28 -17.08 1.47
N THR A 255 -13.78 -16.16 0.64
CA THR A 255 -12.47 -16.26 -0.01
C THR A 255 -11.66 -15.00 0.28
N LEU A 256 -10.39 -15.17 0.63
CA LEU A 256 -9.43 -14.10 0.87
C LEU A 256 -8.30 -14.18 -0.18
N ILE A 257 -8.05 -13.07 -0.86
CA ILE A 257 -7.02 -12.94 -1.90
C ILE A 257 -5.84 -12.14 -1.37
N SER A 258 -4.62 -12.65 -1.54
CA SER A 258 -3.41 -11.84 -1.36
C SER A 258 -3.12 -11.09 -2.66
N ILE A 259 -3.00 -9.78 -2.58
CA ILE A 259 -2.60 -8.92 -3.70
C ILE A 259 -1.20 -8.41 -3.37
N PRO A 260 -0.12 -8.97 -3.95
CA PRO A 260 1.23 -8.46 -3.74
C PRO A 260 1.50 -7.22 -4.62
N SER A 261 2.42 -6.35 -4.21
CA SER A 261 3.13 -5.51 -5.17
C SER A 261 4.28 -6.32 -5.78
N ASN A 262 4.65 -6.02 -7.02
CA ASN A 262 5.71 -6.75 -7.75
C ASN A 262 6.70 -5.81 -8.44
N MET A 263 6.82 -4.59 -7.92
CA MET A 263 7.85 -3.64 -8.31
C MET A 263 8.14 -2.65 -7.18
N LYS A 264 9.37 -2.15 -7.16
CA LYS A 264 9.88 -1.20 -6.18
C LYS A 264 9.08 0.11 -6.16
N ASP A 265 8.89 0.67 -4.96
CA ASP A 265 8.41 2.04 -4.76
C ASP A 265 9.56 3.04 -5.00
N TYR A 266 9.64 3.59 -6.22
CA TYR A 266 10.62 4.63 -6.55
C TYR A 266 10.14 6.02 -6.12
N PHE A 267 8.85 6.22 -5.86
CA PHE A 267 8.37 7.51 -5.34
C PHE A 267 8.82 7.73 -3.90
N TRP A 268 9.15 6.68 -3.15
CA TRP A 268 9.72 6.76 -1.80
C TRP A 268 10.89 7.76 -1.71
N ASP A 269 11.72 7.83 -2.75
CA ASP A 269 12.86 8.75 -2.78
C ASP A 269 12.45 10.23 -2.75
N THR A 270 11.20 10.56 -3.11
CA THR A 270 10.70 11.93 -3.14
C THR A 270 10.31 12.48 -1.75
N ILE A 271 10.11 11.63 -0.74
CA ILE A 271 9.81 12.07 0.65
C ILE A 271 10.93 12.98 1.16
N ASP A 272 12.17 12.57 0.92
CA ASP A 272 13.39 13.18 1.46
C ASP A 272 14.05 14.18 0.50
N SER A 273 13.54 14.30 -0.73
CA SER A 273 14.19 15.09 -1.77
C SER A 273 13.65 16.52 -1.81
N PRO A 274 14.52 17.56 -1.89
CA PRO A 274 14.07 18.92 -2.16
C PRO A 274 13.80 19.18 -3.65
N ARG A 275 14.15 18.23 -4.54
CA ARG A 275 14.07 18.44 -5.98
C ARG A 275 12.62 18.47 -6.44
N THR A 276 12.30 19.49 -7.22
CA THR A 276 10.99 19.70 -7.86
C THR A 276 11.10 19.93 -9.36
N ASP A 277 12.33 19.90 -9.89
CA ASP A 277 12.60 20.14 -11.29
C ASP A 277 12.10 18.99 -12.16
N ARG A 278 11.86 19.31 -13.43
CA ARG A 278 11.28 18.38 -14.40
C ARG A 278 12.16 17.15 -14.61
N GLU A 279 13.48 17.30 -14.64
CA GLU A 279 14.40 16.18 -14.87
C GLU A 279 14.25 15.13 -13.77
N TYR A 280 14.19 15.55 -12.50
CA TYR A 280 13.98 14.63 -11.38
C TYR A 280 12.64 13.90 -11.48
N ILE A 281 11.55 14.64 -11.73
CA ILE A 281 10.21 14.06 -11.90
C ILE A 281 10.20 13.00 -13.01
N LEU A 282 10.80 13.32 -14.17
CA LEU A 282 10.87 12.39 -15.29
C LEU A 282 11.75 11.16 -14.96
N SER A 283 12.84 11.35 -14.21
CA SER A 283 13.74 10.26 -13.82
C SER A 283 13.05 9.22 -12.92
N ILE A 284 12.14 9.64 -12.04
CA ILE A 284 11.31 8.73 -11.24
C ILE A 284 10.29 8.02 -12.14
N ALA A 285 9.64 8.74 -13.05
CA ALA A 285 8.70 8.15 -13.99
C ALA A 285 9.37 7.11 -14.92
N ASP A 286 10.61 7.34 -15.34
CA ASP A 286 11.39 6.42 -16.18
C ASP A 286 11.62 5.06 -15.50
N GLN A 287 11.66 5.00 -14.17
CA GLN A 287 11.77 3.73 -13.45
C GLN A 287 10.54 2.84 -13.63
N TYR A 288 9.34 3.44 -13.77
CA TYR A 288 8.10 2.70 -13.97
C TYR A 288 7.82 2.43 -15.45
N ILE A 289 8.00 3.46 -16.29
CA ILE A 289 7.78 3.39 -17.74
C ILE A 289 8.56 4.52 -18.41
N THR A 290 9.48 4.21 -19.33
CA THR A 290 10.27 5.21 -20.06
C THR A 290 9.40 6.12 -20.94
N ALA A 291 9.95 7.28 -21.32
CA ALA A 291 9.26 8.25 -22.19
C ALA A 291 8.79 7.68 -23.54
N ASP A 292 9.42 6.61 -24.04
CA ASP A 292 9.03 5.91 -25.27
C ASP A 292 8.16 4.66 -25.01
N GLY A 293 7.91 4.33 -23.75
CA GLY A 293 7.06 3.22 -23.32
C GLY A 293 7.64 1.83 -23.50
N LYS A 294 8.96 1.69 -23.68
CA LYS A 294 9.61 0.39 -23.99
C LYS A 294 10.28 -0.30 -22.80
N GLU A 295 10.62 0.44 -21.76
CA GLU A 295 11.33 -0.05 -20.58
C GLU A 295 10.67 0.47 -19.28
N GLY A 296 11.13 -0.03 -18.14
CA GLY A 296 10.60 0.29 -16.81
C GLY A 296 9.87 -0.89 -16.16
N SER A 297 9.62 -0.80 -14.85
CA SER A 297 9.05 -1.89 -14.05
C SER A 297 7.69 -2.38 -14.55
N ILE A 298 6.82 -1.51 -15.03
CA ILE A 298 5.52 -1.89 -15.61
C ILE A 298 5.75 -2.81 -16.82
N ILE A 299 6.71 -2.45 -17.68
CA ILE A 299 7.04 -3.25 -18.86
C ILE A 299 7.67 -4.59 -18.48
N ASN A 300 8.54 -4.60 -17.46
CA ASN A 300 9.17 -5.82 -16.97
C ASN A 300 8.14 -6.82 -16.43
N VAL A 301 7.17 -6.35 -15.64
CA VAL A 301 6.07 -7.20 -15.13
C VAL A 301 5.22 -7.76 -16.27
N ILE A 302 4.82 -6.93 -17.23
CA ILE A 302 4.04 -7.39 -18.40
C ILE A 302 4.81 -8.46 -19.19
N LYS A 303 6.10 -8.24 -19.45
CA LYS A 303 6.96 -9.20 -20.17
C LYS A 303 7.14 -10.52 -19.40
N ALA A 304 7.18 -10.46 -18.07
CA ALA A 304 7.26 -11.63 -17.20
C ALA A 304 5.90 -12.36 -17.05
N GLY A 305 4.82 -11.82 -17.62
CA GLY A 305 3.48 -12.42 -17.55
C GLY A 305 2.74 -12.16 -16.24
N GLY A 306 3.26 -11.30 -15.36
CA GLY A 306 2.61 -10.87 -14.13
C GLY A 306 1.55 -9.79 -14.36
N TRP A 307 0.91 -9.34 -13.28
CA TRP A 307 -0.01 -8.20 -13.30
C TRP A 307 0.67 -7.01 -12.62
N PRO A 308 0.89 -5.87 -13.31
CA PRO A 308 1.52 -4.72 -12.69
C PRO A 308 0.74 -4.26 -11.45
N VAL A 309 1.31 -4.45 -10.26
CA VAL A 309 0.76 -3.94 -9.02
C VAL A 309 1.87 -3.21 -8.31
N PHE A 310 1.71 -1.89 -8.16
CA PHE A 310 2.73 -1.09 -7.51
C PHE A 310 2.14 -0.26 -6.40
N VAL A 311 2.88 -0.25 -5.31
CA VAL A 311 2.58 0.48 -4.10
C VAL A 311 3.37 1.77 -4.06
N THR A 312 2.75 2.79 -3.50
CA THR A 312 3.45 3.95 -2.97
C THR A 312 2.71 4.48 -1.75
N HIS A 313 3.25 5.52 -1.14
CA HIS A 313 2.79 6.01 0.15
C HIS A 313 2.33 7.46 0.06
N TRP A 314 1.38 7.82 0.91
CA TRP A 314 0.80 9.15 1.01
C TRP A 314 1.85 10.24 1.15
N GLN A 315 2.85 10.01 2.02
CA GLN A 315 3.98 10.91 2.22
C GLN A 315 4.89 11.05 1.01
N SER A 316 5.05 9.99 0.22
CA SER A 316 5.87 10.03 -1.00
C SER A 316 5.22 10.95 -2.01
N LEU A 317 3.93 10.77 -2.24
CA LEU A 317 3.18 11.63 -3.17
C LEU A 317 3.13 13.07 -2.69
N TYR A 318 2.98 13.30 -1.38
CA TYR A 318 2.96 14.64 -0.79
C TYR A 318 4.35 15.31 -0.80
N SER A 319 5.42 14.53 -0.69
CA SER A 319 6.83 14.98 -0.72
C SER A 319 7.10 16.16 0.23
N ASN A 320 6.64 16.07 1.48
CA ASN A 320 6.75 17.14 2.47
C ASN A 320 6.23 18.51 1.98
N GLY A 321 5.11 18.52 1.23
CA GLY A 321 4.47 19.72 0.68
C GLY A 321 4.92 20.12 -0.73
N LEU A 322 5.91 19.44 -1.32
CA LEU A 322 6.41 19.75 -2.67
C LEU A 322 5.63 19.06 -3.80
N GLU A 323 4.97 17.95 -3.45
CA GLU A 323 4.16 17.12 -4.35
C GLU A 323 4.91 16.61 -5.59
N THR A 324 6.22 16.46 -5.45
CA THR A 324 7.08 15.91 -6.50
C THR A 324 6.65 14.49 -6.85
N GLY A 325 6.35 13.66 -5.85
CA GLY A 325 5.84 12.31 -6.05
C GLY A 325 4.51 12.29 -6.81
N LEU A 326 3.57 13.18 -6.49
CA LEU A 326 2.30 13.29 -7.21
C LEU A 326 2.50 13.71 -8.68
N LYS A 327 3.42 14.65 -8.95
CA LYS A 327 3.77 15.04 -10.33
C LYS A 327 4.40 13.87 -11.12
N SER A 328 5.23 13.07 -10.46
CA SER A 328 5.78 11.85 -11.05
C SER A 328 4.69 10.82 -11.36
N LEU A 329 3.70 10.65 -10.46
CA LEU A 329 2.55 9.78 -10.69
C LEU A 329 1.70 10.26 -11.88
N ASP A 330 1.47 11.57 -12.01
CA ASP A 330 0.77 12.15 -13.17
C ASP A 330 1.49 11.82 -14.49
N GLU A 331 2.83 11.86 -14.49
CA GLU A 331 3.63 11.51 -15.67
C GLU A 331 3.61 10.01 -15.96
N VAL A 332 3.72 9.14 -14.96
CA VAL A 332 3.57 7.69 -15.12
C VAL A 332 2.20 7.37 -15.73
N GLY A 333 1.12 7.92 -15.17
CA GLY A 333 -0.23 7.76 -15.69
C GLY A 333 -0.38 8.27 -17.13
N ARG A 334 0.25 9.41 -17.47
CA ARG A 334 0.29 9.93 -18.85
C ARG A 334 0.95 8.94 -19.80
N ARG A 335 2.10 8.38 -19.44
CA ARG A 335 2.87 7.43 -20.26
C ARG A 335 2.13 6.11 -20.43
N VAL A 336 1.51 5.59 -19.37
CA VAL A 336 0.61 4.43 -19.46
C VAL A 336 -0.51 4.68 -20.48
N ASN A 337 -1.21 5.82 -20.38
CA ASN A 337 -2.30 6.14 -21.31
C ASN A 337 -1.81 6.34 -22.75
N THR A 338 -0.57 6.80 -22.93
CA THR A 338 0.01 7.05 -24.25
C THR A 338 0.46 5.74 -24.91
N HIS A 339 1.15 4.87 -24.18
CA HIS A 339 1.88 3.73 -24.75
C HIS A 339 1.23 2.38 -24.49
N LEU A 340 0.40 2.27 -23.44
CA LEU A 340 -0.15 1.00 -22.95
C LEU A 340 -1.68 0.93 -22.93
N LYS A 341 -2.40 1.96 -23.41
CA LYS A 341 -3.89 2.01 -23.37
C LYS A 341 -4.58 0.76 -23.93
N ASP A 342 -3.98 0.10 -24.92
CA ASP A 342 -4.53 -1.09 -25.58
C ASP A 342 -3.98 -2.40 -25.01
N LYS A 343 -3.02 -2.31 -24.08
CA LYS A 343 -2.32 -3.45 -23.47
C LYS A 343 -2.69 -3.69 -22.02
N VAL A 344 -2.99 -2.62 -21.26
CA VAL A 344 -3.28 -2.69 -19.83
C VAL A 344 -4.62 -2.06 -19.49
N GLU A 345 -5.19 -2.47 -18.37
CA GLU A 345 -6.40 -1.89 -17.81
C GLU A 345 -6.23 -1.67 -16.31
N TRP A 346 -6.51 -0.44 -15.86
CA TRP A 346 -6.55 -0.11 -14.44
C TRP A 346 -7.76 -0.76 -13.76
N LYS A 347 -7.48 -1.55 -12.72
CA LYS A 347 -8.43 -2.32 -11.94
C LYS A 347 -8.32 -1.98 -10.45
N THR A 348 -9.45 -2.01 -9.75
CA THR A 348 -9.47 -1.96 -8.29
C THR A 348 -8.92 -3.27 -7.69
N CYS A 349 -8.61 -3.29 -6.40
CA CYS A 349 -8.19 -4.51 -5.73
C CYS A 349 -9.27 -5.60 -5.73
N MET A 350 -10.54 -5.24 -5.57
CA MET A 350 -11.67 -6.17 -5.65
C MET A 350 -11.82 -6.73 -7.06
N GLU A 351 -11.67 -5.91 -8.11
CA GLU A 351 -11.67 -6.43 -9.48
C GLU A 351 -10.53 -7.43 -9.71
N LEU A 352 -9.33 -7.18 -9.16
CA LEU A 352 -8.24 -8.15 -9.19
C LEU A 352 -8.59 -9.43 -8.43
N ALA A 353 -9.20 -9.32 -7.24
CA ALA A 353 -9.62 -10.46 -6.45
C ALA A 353 -10.61 -11.35 -7.19
N GLU A 354 -11.61 -10.76 -7.85
CA GLU A 354 -12.58 -11.48 -8.69
C GLU A 354 -11.92 -12.18 -9.87
N LEU A 355 -10.97 -11.51 -10.54
CA LEU A 355 -10.22 -12.10 -11.65
C LEU A 355 -9.39 -13.30 -11.19
N THR A 356 -8.75 -13.21 -10.03
CA THR A 356 -8.00 -14.31 -9.44
C THR A 356 -8.89 -15.52 -9.17
N VAL A 357 -10.08 -15.32 -8.59
CA VAL A 357 -11.04 -16.42 -8.35
C VAL A 357 -11.50 -17.05 -9.67
N LYS A 358 -11.77 -16.25 -10.70
CA LYS A 358 -12.20 -16.74 -12.03
C LYS A 358 -11.12 -17.55 -12.76
N GLN A 359 -9.84 -17.33 -12.43
CA GLN A 359 -8.70 -18.02 -13.05
C GLN A 359 -8.20 -19.23 -12.25
N SER A 360 -8.70 -19.45 -11.03
CA SER A 360 -8.24 -20.49 -10.10
C SER A 360 -8.95 -21.83 -10.24
#